data_AF-A0A1F5YPX3-F1
#
_entry.id   AF-A0A1F5YPX3-F1
#
_cell.length_a   1.000
_cell.length_b   1.000
_cell.length_c   1.000
_cell.angle_alpha   90.00
_cell.angle_beta   90.00
_cell.angle_gamma   90.00
#
_symmetry.space_group_name_H-M   'P 1'
#
loop_
_entity.id
_entity.type
_entity.pdbx_description
1 polymer ?
#
loop_
_entity_poly.entity_id
_entity_poly.type
_entity_poly.pdbx_seq_one_letter_code
_entity_poly.pdbx_strand_id
1 'polypeptide(L)'
;MLKNLLSDQKKKIKLIIVLLLFLPVLIYATKLVQNMQKQAAGSNEVDVKFNPSTASYSKGDNISLKMVVQKTSQRSISISGVQAVFNVGNEMNVNNVSCLSPFTGLPFVRINSQQVTVFCAIGPGASPVALTSQEISFALVNITVKPDAMEGTTYINFEATRVTETGSQATDVSTGGITGQYTIVMVARCPRGELGNLDCSADGCIDTADFELFRQAFGKGVNEITVPDGQSTPDLVVDAFNSIDTADYEILRSNFGSCQ
;
A
#
# COMPACT_ATOMS: atom_id res chain seq x y z
N MET A 1 -34.77 -59.49 17.41
CA MET A 1 -34.94 -58.04 17.15
C MET A 1 -33.70 -57.19 17.51
N LEU A 2 -33.03 -57.43 18.66
CA LEU A 2 -31.89 -56.62 19.12
C LEU A 2 -30.62 -56.65 18.23
N LYS A 3 -30.36 -57.76 17.51
CA LYS A 3 -29.19 -57.91 16.61
C LYS A 3 -29.24 -56.99 15.38
N ASN A 4 -30.43 -56.65 14.88
CA ASN A 4 -30.56 -55.81 13.69
C ASN A 4 -30.34 -54.31 14.00
N LEU A 5 -30.70 -53.86 15.21
CA LEU A 5 -30.46 -52.49 15.68
C LEU A 5 -28.97 -52.18 15.88
N LEU A 6 -28.19 -53.15 16.39
CA LEU A 6 -26.75 -53.01 16.57
C LEU A 6 -25.98 -53.01 15.24
N SER A 7 -26.47 -53.73 14.24
CA SER A 7 -25.90 -53.75 12.88
C SER A 7 -26.05 -52.39 12.19
N ASP A 8 -27.22 -51.78 12.33
CA ASP A 8 -27.53 -50.50 11.68
C ASP A 8 -26.78 -49.32 12.33
N GLN A 9 -26.65 -49.33 13.67
CA GLN A 9 -25.80 -48.41 14.42
C GLN A 9 -24.31 -48.50 14.00
N LYS A 10 -23.78 -49.72 13.83
CA LYS A 10 -22.40 -49.93 13.35
C LYS A 10 -22.17 -49.43 11.93
N LYS A 11 -23.17 -49.53 11.05
CA LYS A 11 -23.10 -48.97 9.69
C LYS A 11 -23.08 -47.44 9.71
N LYS A 12 -23.89 -46.80 10.55
CA LYS A 12 -23.91 -45.34 10.73
C LYS A 12 -22.59 -44.81 11.29
N ILE A 13 -22.01 -45.50 12.29
CA ILE A 13 -20.71 -45.12 12.86
C ILE A 13 -19.59 -45.26 11.82
N LYS A 14 -19.58 -46.34 11.03
CA LYS A 14 -18.60 -46.51 9.94
C LYS A 14 -18.71 -45.40 8.88
N LEU A 15 -19.93 -45.00 8.52
CA LEU A 15 -20.15 -43.91 7.56
C LEU A 15 -19.60 -42.57 8.09
N ILE A 16 -19.83 -42.27 9.37
CA ILE A 16 -19.33 -41.05 10.02
C ILE A 16 -17.79 -41.03 10.06
N ILE A 17 -17.16 -42.16 10.39
CA ILE A 17 -15.69 -42.27 10.41
C ILE A 17 -15.11 -42.08 9.01
N VAL A 18 -15.71 -42.67 7.97
CA VAL A 18 -15.27 -42.46 6.58
C VAL A 18 -15.44 -41.00 6.16
N LEU A 19 -16.56 -40.36 6.49
CA LEU A 19 -16.80 -38.95 6.17
C LEU A 19 -15.78 -38.02 6.86
N LEU A 20 -15.46 -38.27 8.13
CA LEU A 20 -14.45 -37.52 8.89
C LEU A 20 -13.03 -37.67 8.31
N LEU A 21 -12.72 -38.84 7.72
CA LEU A 21 -11.43 -39.10 7.08
C LEU A 21 -11.30 -38.40 5.71
N PHE A 22 -12.40 -38.27 4.96
CA PHE A 22 -12.40 -37.62 3.65
C PHE A 22 -12.56 -36.09 3.71
N LEU A 23 -13.14 -35.55 4.80
CA LEU A 23 -13.32 -34.10 4.98
C LEU A 23 -12.01 -33.28 4.88
N PRO A 24 -10.90 -33.64 5.56
CA PRO A 24 -9.66 -32.86 5.46
C PRO A 24 -9.04 -32.91 4.07
N VAL A 25 -9.22 -34.01 3.32
CA VAL A 25 -8.76 -34.13 1.92
C VAL A 25 -9.56 -33.21 1.00
N LEU A 26 -10.88 -33.12 1.20
CA LEU A 26 -11.74 -32.17 0.48
C LEU A 26 -11.40 -30.71 0.80
N ILE A 27 -11.11 -30.39 2.07
CA ILE A 27 -10.67 -29.06 2.50
C ILE A 27 -9.29 -28.72 1.89
N TYR A 28 -8.38 -29.68 1.82
CA TYR A 28 -7.07 -29.48 1.20
C TYR A 28 -7.17 -29.29 -0.32
N ALA A 29 -7.99 -30.09 -1.00
CA ALA A 29 -8.25 -29.97 -2.43
C ALA A 29 -8.91 -28.63 -2.80
N THR A 30 -9.88 -28.16 -1.98
CA THR A 30 -10.52 -26.85 -2.20
C THR A 30 -9.55 -25.69 -1.98
N LYS A 31 -8.64 -25.76 -1.00
CA LYS A 31 -7.56 -24.78 -0.83
C LYS A 31 -6.60 -24.73 -2.04
N LEU A 32 -6.25 -25.89 -2.60
CA LEU A 32 -5.44 -25.97 -3.84
C LEU A 32 -6.14 -25.31 -5.04
N VAL A 33 -7.46 -25.48 -5.17
CA VAL A 33 -8.24 -24.85 -6.25
C VAL A 33 -8.37 -23.34 -6.07
N GLN A 34 -8.45 -22.82 -4.84
CA GLN A 34 -8.49 -21.38 -4.58
C GLN A 34 -7.18 -20.67 -4.90
N ASN A 35 -6.03 -21.32 -4.71
CA ASN A 35 -4.73 -20.79 -5.15
C ASN A 35 -4.56 -20.81 -6.69
N MET A 36 -5.48 -21.45 -7.41
CA MET A 36 -5.67 -21.29 -8.86
C MET A 36 -6.90 -20.42 -9.15
N GLN A 37 -7.10 -19.32 -8.41
CA GLN A 37 -7.70 -18.15 -9.03
C GLN A 37 -6.80 -17.80 -10.22
N LYS A 38 -7.16 -18.33 -11.39
CA LYS A 38 -6.57 -18.02 -12.68
C LYS A 38 -6.56 -16.51 -12.82
N GLN A 39 -5.45 -15.86 -12.46
CA GLN A 39 -5.15 -14.54 -12.97
C GLN A 39 -5.26 -14.68 -14.48
N ALA A 40 -6.15 -13.93 -15.12
CA ALA A 40 -6.29 -13.99 -16.57
C ALA A 40 -4.95 -13.53 -17.16
N ALA A 41 -4.16 -14.51 -17.61
CA ALA A 41 -2.83 -14.38 -18.15
C ALA A 41 -2.82 -14.94 -19.57
N GLY A 42 -2.05 -14.30 -20.45
CA GLY A 42 -1.79 -14.76 -21.80
C GLY A 42 -0.71 -15.84 -21.86
N SER A 43 0.25 -15.68 -22.79
CA SER A 43 1.36 -16.62 -22.98
C SER A 43 2.47 -16.55 -21.91
N ASN A 44 2.38 -15.66 -20.92
CA ASN A 44 3.37 -15.45 -19.86
C ASN A 44 4.75 -14.97 -20.32
N GLU A 45 4.78 -14.03 -21.29
CA GLU A 45 6.03 -13.55 -21.89
C GLU A 45 6.34 -12.08 -21.59
N VAL A 46 5.36 -11.36 -21.06
CA VAL A 46 5.45 -9.95 -20.70
C VAL A 46 4.83 -9.72 -19.33
N ASP A 47 5.64 -9.24 -18.40
CA ASP A 47 5.16 -8.85 -17.08
C ASP A 47 4.49 -7.49 -17.11
N VAL A 48 3.43 -7.37 -16.31
CA VAL A 48 2.77 -6.11 -15.97
C VAL A 48 2.96 -5.89 -14.47
N LYS A 49 3.54 -4.76 -14.07
CA LYS A 49 3.81 -4.48 -12.65
C LYS A 49 3.78 -3.00 -12.33
N PHE A 50 3.72 -2.68 -11.04
CA PHE A 50 3.90 -1.31 -10.55
C PHE A 50 5.38 -1.00 -10.35
N ASN A 51 5.78 0.25 -10.61
CA ASN A 51 7.09 0.79 -10.31
C ASN A 51 6.93 2.07 -9.45
N PRO A 52 7.47 2.07 -8.21
CA PRO A 52 8.10 0.93 -7.56
C PRO A 52 7.06 -0.15 -7.19
N SER A 53 7.48 -1.42 -7.19
CA SER A 53 6.62 -2.54 -6.75
C SER A 53 6.48 -2.57 -5.23
N THR A 54 7.43 -1.98 -4.51
CA THR A 54 7.40 -1.83 -3.06
C THR A 54 7.89 -0.46 -2.63
N ALA A 55 7.24 0.12 -1.62
CA ALA A 55 7.61 1.39 -1.02
C ALA A 55 6.91 1.56 0.32
N SER A 56 7.43 2.47 1.14
CA SER A 56 6.77 2.92 2.37
C SER A 56 6.17 4.30 2.14
N TYR A 57 4.92 4.48 2.56
CA TYR A 57 4.20 5.73 2.46
C TYR A 57 3.57 6.10 3.78
N SER A 58 3.37 7.39 3.97
CA SER A 58 2.74 7.92 5.13
C SER A 58 1.25 8.21 4.93
N LYS A 59 0.51 8.25 6.05
CA LYS A 59 -0.92 8.64 6.06
C LYS A 59 -1.08 10.04 5.47
N GLY A 60 -1.96 10.19 4.47
CA GLY A 60 -2.20 11.44 3.77
C GLY A 60 -1.30 11.69 2.55
N ASP A 61 -0.32 10.83 2.28
CA ASP A 61 0.58 10.99 1.13
C ASP A 61 -0.17 10.93 -0.20
N ASN A 62 0.23 11.80 -1.13
CA ASN A 62 -0.15 11.71 -2.53
C ASN A 62 0.97 11.02 -3.31
N ILE A 63 0.64 9.90 -3.92
CA ILE A 63 1.58 8.97 -4.56
C ILE A 63 1.27 8.90 -6.05
N SER A 64 2.32 8.88 -6.86
CA SER A 64 2.23 8.61 -8.31
C SER A 64 2.96 7.31 -8.63
N LEU A 65 2.20 6.23 -8.82
CA LEU A 65 2.73 4.92 -9.20
C LEU A 65 2.71 4.76 -10.71
N LYS A 66 3.83 4.37 -11.31
CA LYS A 66 3.86 3.99 -12.73
C LYS A 66 3.50 2.53 -12.87
N MET A 67 2.69 2.20 -13.87
CA MET A 67 2.52 0.83 -14.32
C MET A 67 3.42 0.61 -15.52
N VAL A 68 4.15 -0.51 -15.50
CA VAL A 68 5.17 -0.82 -16.49
C VAL A 68 4.93 -2.20 -17.09
N VAL A 69 5.39 -2.36 -18.33
CA VAL A 69 5.55 -3.65 -18.99
C VAL A 69 7.02 -3.99 -19.16
N GLN A 70 7.36 -5.27 -19.01
CA GLN A 70 8.72 -5.77 -19.17
C GLN A 70 8.71 -7.14 -19.87
N LYS A 71 9.54 -7.30 -20.90
CA LYS A 71 9.65 -8.59 -21.59
C LYS A 71 10.45 -9.57 -20.75
N THR A 72 9.93 -10.78 -20.57
CA THR A 72 10.62 -11.89 -19.89
C THR A 72 11.09 -12.97 -20.87
N SER A 73 10.48 -13.07 -22.05
CA SER A 73 10.87 -14.04 -23.07
C SER A 73 12.09 -13.59 -23.90
N GLN A 74 12.74 -14.56 -24.54
CA GLN A 74 13.91 -14.31 -25.39
C GLN A 74 13.55 -13.87 -26.81
N ARG A 75 12.33 -14.18 -27.29
CA ARG A 75 11.90 -13.80 -28.64
C ARG A 75 11.62 -12.30 -28.73
N SER A 76 11.59 -11.77 -29.95
CA SER A 76 11.13 -10.40 -30.20
C SER A 76 9.62 -10.33 -30.01
N ILE A 77 9.17 -9.30 -29.29
CA ILE A 77 7.75 -9.00 -29.05
C ILE A 77 7.55 -7.52 -29.32
N SER A 78 6.53 -7.19 -30.11
CA SER A 78 6.07 -5.81 -30.28
C SER A 78 4.60 -5.73 -29.94
N ILE A 79 4.20 -4.69 -29.21
CA ILE A 79 2.85 -4.59 -28.65
C ILE A 79 2.13 -3.35 -29.14
N SER A 80 0.81 -3.45 -29.21
CA SER A 80 -0.08 -2.33 -29.58
C SER A 80 -0.81 -1.73 -28.39
N GLY A 81 -0.99 -2.48 -27.31
CA GLY A 81 -1.66 -1.98 -26.13
C GLY A 81 -1.59 -2.92 -24.95
N VAL A 82 -1.89 -2.35 -23.79
CA VAL A 82 -1.86 -2.99 -22.48
C VAL A 82 -3.17 -2.69 -21.77
N GLN A 83 -3.81 -3.73 -21.25
CA GLN A 83 -4.98 -3.66 -20.38
C GLN A 83 -4.62 -4.23 -19.01
N ALA A 84 -5.12 -3.61 -17.96
CA ALA A 84 -5.05 -4.14 -16.61
C ALA A 84 -6.34 -3.86 -15.84
N VAL A 85 -6.77 -4.85 -15.06
CA VAL A 85 -7.78 -4.72 -14.02
C VAL A 85 -7.09 -5.02 -12.71
N PHE A 86 -7.15 -4.10 -11.75
CA PHE A 86 -6.51 -4.24 -10.46
C PHE A 86 -7.35 -3.67 -9.33
N ASN A 87 -7.17 -4.22 -8.13
CA ASN A 87 -7.76 -3.74 -6.89
C ASN A 87 -6.73 -3.03 -6.03
N VAL A 88 -7.12 -1.89 -5.47
CA VAL A 88 -6.33 -1.11 -4.53
C VAL A 88 -6.80 -1.39 -3.10
N GLY A 89 -5.87 -1.65 -2.19
CA GLY A 89 -6.17 -1.89 -0.77
C GLY A 89 -7.01 -0.77 -0.14
N ASN A 90 -7.78 -1.12 0.88
CA ASN A 90 -8.78 -0.22 1.48
C ASN A 90 -8.16 1.00 2.14
N GLU A 91 -6.87 0.98 2.41
CA GLU A 91 -6.10 2.05 3.05
C GLU A 91 -5.77 3.20 2.09
N MET A 92 -6.07 3.03 0.79
CA MET A 92 -5.71 3.97 -0.27
C MET A 92 -6.94 4.36 -1.09
N ASN A 93 -6.94 5.59 -1.61
CA ASN A 93 -7.95 6.08 -2.55
C ASN A 93 -7.32 6.30 -3.92
N VAL A 94 -7.95 5.80 -4.98
CA VAL A 94 -7.52 6.07 -6.35
C VAL A 94 -8.10 7.40 -6.80
N ASN A 95 -7.23 8.38 -7.06
CA ASN A 95 -7.65 9.72 -7.47
C ASN A 95 -7.87 9.78 -8.98
N ASN A 96 -6.88 9.32 -9.74
CA ASN A 96 -6.90 9.36 -11.19
C ASN A 96 -5.94 8.32 -11.77
N VAL A 97 -6.25 7.83 -12.98
CA VAL A 97 -5.36 7.00 -13.78
C VAL A 97 -5.28 7.57 -15.19
N SER A 98 -4.07 7.65 -15.74
CA SER A 98 -3.83 8.16 -17.09
C SER A 98 -2.85 7.29 -17.85
N CYS A 99 -3.11 7.06 -19.14
CA CYS A 99 -2.16 6.42 -20.03
C CYS A 99 -0.94 7.32 -20.30
N LEU A 100 0.22 6.69 -20.46
CA LEU A 100 1.49 7.35 -20.74
C LEU A 100 1.97 7.03 -22.16
N SER A 101 2.73 7.95 -22.74
CA SER A 101 3.39 7.73 -24.03
C SER A 101 4.28 6.49 -23.95
N PRO A 102 4.30 5.61 -24.98
CA PRO A 102 3.66 5.75 -26.30
C PRO A 102 2.19 5.28 -26.41
N PHE A 103 1.57 4.84 -25.32
CA PHE A 103 0.25 4.17 -25.32
C PHE A 103 -0.93 5.12 -25.06
N THR A 104 -0.93 6.31 -25.66
CA THR A 104 -1.93 7.36 -25.42
C THR A 104 -2.99 7.48 -26.52
N GLY A 105 -2.99 6.60 -27.52
CA GLY A 105 -3.85 6.71 -28.69
C GLY A 105 -5.31 6.30 -28.47
N LEU A 106 -5.56 5.34 -27.59
CA LEU A 106 -6.91 4.88 -27.23
C LEU A 106 -7.01 4.65 -25.71
N PRO A 107 -6.95 5.72 -24.89
CA PRO A 107 -7.05 5.59 -23.44
C PRO A 107 -8.48 5.23 -23.04
N PHE A 108 -8.62 4.18 -22.23
CA PHE A 108 -9.85 3.87 -21.52
C PHE A 108 -9.53 3.64 -20.05
N VAL A 109 -10.20 4.37 -19.18
CA VAL A 109 -10.01 4.30 -17.72
C VAL A 109 -11.38 4.24 -17.07
N ARG A 110 -11.56 3.29 -16.16
CA ARG A 110 -12.74 3.18 -15.32
C ARG A 110 -12.31 2.90 -13.89
N ILE A 111 -12.77 3.72 -12.95
CA ILE A 111 -12.51 3.58 -11.52
C ILE A 111 -13.85 3.31 -10.85
N ASN A 112 -14.03 2.10 -10.31
CA ASN A 112 -15.21 1.69 -9.55
C ASN A 112 -14.80 1.47 -8.09
N SER A 113 -14.68 2.56 -7.33
CA SER A 113 -14.09 2.53 -5.98
C SER A 113 -12.67 1.94 -6.02
N GLN A 114 -12.44 0.78 -5.41
CA GLN A 114 -11.11 0.16 -5.33
C GLN A 114 -10.71 -0.64 -6.56
N GLN A 115 -11.66 -1.00 -7.42
CA GLN A 115 -11.36 -1.70 -8.66
C GLN A 115 -11.12 -0.69 -9.78
N VAL A 116 -9.98 -0.80 -10.44
CA VAL A 116 -9.59 0.04 -11.55
C VAL A 116 -9.40 -0.81 -12.80
N THR A 117 -10.00 -0.38 -13.90
CA THR A 117 -9.73 -0.89 -15.24
C THR A 117 -9.01 0.19 -16.04
N VAL A 118 -7.87 -0.14 -16.61
CA VAL A 118 -7.11 0.71 -17.51
C VAL A 118 -6.79 -0.03 -18.79
N PHE A 119 -6.94 0.63 -19.92
CA PHE A 119 -6.50 0.18 -21.23
C PHE A 119 -5.79 1.33 -21.94
N CYS A 120 -4.54 1.09 -22.30
CA CYS A 120 -3.66 2.04 -22.95
C CYS A 120 -3.11 1.40 -24.23
N ALA A 121 -3.33 2.04 -25.36
CA ALA A 121 -2.90 1.54 -26.66
C ALA A 121 -2.29 2.66 -27.51
N ILE A 122 -1.49 2.27 -28.49
CA ILE A 122 -0.96 3.19 -29.50
C ILE A 122 -2.10 3.71 -30.39
N GLY A 123 -1.87 4.85 -31.04
CA GLY A 123 -2.84 5.42 -31.99
C GLY A 123 -3.01 4.55 -33.24
N PRO A 124 -4.15 4.64 -33.95
CA PRO A 124 -4.31 4.03 -35.26
C PRO A 124 -3.18 4.45 -36.20
N GLY A 125 -2.55 3.47 -36.86
CA GLY A 125 -1.43 3.71 -37.78
C GLY A 125 -0.07 4.00 -37.13
N ALA A 126 0.02 4.07 -35.79
CA ALA A 126 1.30 4.19 -35.10
C ALA A 126 2.11 2.89 -35.20
N SER A 127 3.44 3.02 -35.14
CA SER A 127 4.33 1.87 -35.13
C SER A 127 4.19 1.05 -33.85
N PRO A 128 4.19 -0.29 -33.92
CA PRO A 128 4.24 -1.16 -32.75
C PRO A 128 5.40 -0.83 -31.82
N VAL A 129 5.18 -0.97 -30.50
CA VAL A 129 6.20 -0.71 -29.49
C VAL A 129 6.97 -2.00 -29.25
N ALA A 130 8.23 -2.04 -29.69
CA ALA A 130 9.11 -3.17 -29.43
C ALA A 130 9.47 -3.25 -27.94
N LEU A 131 9.23 -4.40 -27.33
CA LEU A 131 9.58 -4.65 -25.93
C LEU A 131 11.01 -5.18 -25.81
N THR A 132 11.72 -4.66 -24.81
CA THR A 132 13.04 -5.16 -24.38
C THR A 132 12.94 -5.67 -22.94
N SER A 133 14.08 -6.08 -22.37
CA SER A 133 14.17 -6.37 -20.93
C SER A 133 14.07 -5.12 -20.05
N GLN A 134 14.06 -3.91 -20.64
CA GLN A 134 13.84 -2.67 -19.91
C GLN A 134 12.33 -2.44 -19.70
N GLU A 135 12.01 -1.83 -18.56
CA GLU A 135 10.65 -1.47 -18.22
C GLU A 135 10.16 -0.28 -19.06
N ILE A 136 8.98 -0.42 -19.66
CA ILE A 136 8.31 0.66 -20.38
C ILE A 136 7.05 1.03 -19.61
N SER A 137 6.96 2.29 -19.17
CA SER A 137 5.75 2.79 -18.49
C SER A 137 4.60 2.97 -19.48
N PHE A 138 3.42 2.48 -19.14
CA PHE A 138 2.23 2.63 -19.98
C PHE A 138 1.09 3.37 -19.29
N ALA A 139 1.07 3.44 -17.96
CA ALA A 139 0.08 4.20 -17.21
C ALA A 139 0.67 4.82 -15.94
N LEU A 140 0.02 5.88 -15.45
CA LEU A 140 0.28 6.53 -14.17
C LEU A 140 -0.99 6.44 -13.32
N VAL A 141 -0.84 5.96 -12.10
CA VAL A 141 -1.90 5.83 -11.10
C VAL A 141 -1.59 6.79 -9.96
N ASN A 142 -2.46 7.79 -9.79
CA ASN A 142 -2.36 8.72 -8.68
C ASN A 142 -3.26 8.25 -7.55
N ILE A 143 -2.66 8.07 -6.38
CA ILE A 143 -3.28 7.47 -5.19
C ILE A 143 -3.05 8.40 -4.00
N THR A 144 -4.02 8.50 -3.11
CA THR A 144 -3.82 9.11 -1.78
C THR A 144 -3.92 8.03 -0.71
N VAL A 145 -2.95 7.98 0.22
CA VAL A 145 -3.09 7.17 1.43
C VAL A 145 -4.11 7.84 2.34
N LYS A 146 -5.12 7.10 2.80
CA LYS A 146 -6.17 7.67 3.65
C LYS A 146 -5.56 8.21 4.96
N PRO A 147 -6.02 9.37 5.47
CA PRO A 147 -5.52 9.92 6.74
C PRO A 147 -5.75 8.99 7.94
N ASP A 148 -6.82 8.18 7.90
CA ASP A 148 -7.22 7.20 8.91
C ASP A 148 -6.76 5.77 8.58
N ALA A 149 -5.87 5.61 7.59
CA ALA A 149 -5.32 4.31 7.24
C ALA A 149 -4.63 3.63 8.43
N MET A 150 -4.90 2.34 8.62
CA MET A 150 -4.15 1.52 9.57
C MET A 150 -2.70 1.34 9.12
N GLU A 151 -1.78 1.30 10.07
CA GLU A 151 -0.39 0.97 9.80
C GLU A 151 -0.24 -0.50 9.43
N GLY A 152 0.74 -0.78 8.58
CA GLY A 152 1.03 -2.14 8.13
C GLY A 152 1.08 -2.26 6.61
N THR A 153 0.96 -3.49 6.12
CA THR A 153 1.09 -3.77 4.69
C THR A 153 -0.26 -3.65 3.99
N THR A 154 -0.28 -2.93 2.87
CA THR A 154 -1.38 -2.87 1.92
C THR A 154 -0.92 -3.31 0.54
N TYR A 155 -1.86 -3.72 -0.31
CA TYR A 155 -1.56 -4.34 -1.61
C TYR A 155 -2.30 -3.66 -2.74
N ILE A 156 -1.69 -3.70 -3.93
CA ILE A 156 -2.38 -3.47 -5.20
C ILE A 156 -2.26 -4.74 -6.02
N ASN A 157 -3.38 -5.44 -6.20
CA ASN A 157 -3.43 -6.77 -6.80
C ASN A 157 -4.04 -6.72 -8.20
N PHE A 158 -3.39 -7.36 -9.17
CA PHE A 158 -3.98 -7.57 -10.49
C PHE A 158 -5.02 -8.69 -10.45
N GLU A 159 -6.20 -8.39 -11.00
CA GLU A 159 -7.24 -9.40 -11.27
C GLU A 159 -7.08 -9.99 -12.68
N ALA A 160 -6.74 -9.13 -13.64
CA ALA A 160 -6.55 -9.51 -15.03
C ALA A 160 -5.55 -8.57 -15.70
N THR A 161 -4.70 -9.11 -16.56
CA THR A 161 -3.87 -8.28 -17.44
C THR A 161 -3.86 -8.84 -18.84
N ARG A 162 -3.77 -7.95 -19.83
CA ARG A 162 -3.65 -8.32 -21.24
C ARG A 162 -2.67 -7.43 -21.93
N VAL A 163 -1.68 -8.02 -22.57
CA VAL A 163 -0.70 -7.32 -23.38
C VAL A 163 -0.89 -7.80 -24.82
N THR A 164 -1.39 -6.91 -25.68
CA THR A 164 -1.77 -7.30 -27.05
C THR A 164 -0.57 -7.19 -27.98
N GLU A 165 -0.03 -8.34 -28.38
CA GLU A 165 1.02 -8.43 -29.39
C GLU A 165 0.48 -8.01 -30.76
N THR A 166 1.31 -7.31 -31.53
CA THR A 166 0.98 -6.93 -32.90
C THR A 166 1.16 -8.10 -33.85
N GLY A 167 0.13 -8.41 -34.62
CA GLY A 167 0.11 -9.53 -35.55
C GLY A 167 -1.31 -9.85 -36.00
N SER A 168 -1.48 -10.88 -36.82
CA SER A 168 -2.78 -11.26 -37.40
C SER A 168 -3.80 -11.77 -36.38
N GLN A 169 -3.36 -12.20 -35.18
CA GLN A 169 -4.21 -12.84 -34.18
C GLN A 169 -4.42 -12.02 -32.90
N ALA A 170 -3.79 -10.84 -32.77
CA ALA A 170 -3.89 -9.96 -31.58
C ALA A 170 -3.78 -10.74 -30.25
N THR A 171 -2.78 -11.60 -30.18
CA THR A 171 -2.56 -12.55 -29.09
C THR A 171 -2.20 -11.84 -27.80
N ASP A 172 -2.69 -12.37 -26.67
CA ASP A 172 -2.31 -11.90 -25.36
C ASP A 172 -0.98 -12.56 -24.92
N VAL A 173 0.02 -11.73 -24.62
CA VAL A 173 1.35 -12.18 -24.18
C VAL A 173 1.64 -11.87 -22.71
N SER A 174 0.64 -11.40 -21.95
CA SER A 174 0.79 -11.04 -20.55
C SER A 174 1.08 -12.23 -19.64
N THR A 175 1.70 -11.95 -18.49
CA THR A 175 1.58 -12.76 -17.28
C THR A 175 0.34 -12.37 -16.47
N GLY A 176 0.11 -12.98 -15.31
CA GLY A 176 -0.98 -12.57 -14.40
C GLY A 176 -0.82 -11.19 -13.76
N GLY A 177 0.33 -10.54 -13.99
CA GLY A 177 0.73 -9.31 -13.32
C GLY A 177 1.39 -9.57 -11.96
N ILE A 178 2.27 -8.66 -11.54
CA ILE A 178 3.00 -8.75 -10.27
C ILE A 178 2.37 -7.77 -9.28
N THR A 179 1.85 -8.30 -8.17
CA THR A 179 1.27 -7.51 -7.08
C THR A 179 2.26 -6.48 -6.53
N GLY A 180 1.77 -5.25 -6.35
CA GLY A 180 2.47 -4.22 -5.58
C GLY A 180 2.21 -4.41 -4.08
N GLN A 181 3.26 -4.29 -3.27
CA GLN A 181 3.18 -4.41 -1.81
C GLN A 181 3.76 -3.14 -1.17
N TYR A 182 2.93 -2.41 -0.44
CA TYR A 182 3.30 -1.13 0.15
C TYR A 182 3.12 -1.15 1.65
N THR A 183 3.97 -0.42 2.36
CA THR A 183 3.89 -0.30 3.82
C THR A 183 3.39 1.08 4.19
N ILE A 184 2.32 1.15 4.97
CA ILE A 184 1.83 2.39 5.55
C ILE A 184 2.49 2.58 6.90
N VAL A 185 3.21 3.69 7.02
CA VAL A 185 3.91 4.10 8.23
C VAL A 185 3.31 5.39 8.75
N MET A 186 3.47 5.64 10.05
CA MET A 186 3.22 6.95 10.60
C MET A 186 4.27 7.93 10.06
N VAL A 187 3.88 9.11 9.58
CA VAL A 187 4.86 10.21 9.47
C VAL A 187 5.23 10.56 10.91
N ALA A 188 6.51 10.52 11.28
CA ALA A 188 6.94 11.31 12.42
C ALA A 188 6.70 12.78 12.05
N ARG A 189 5.66 13.42 12.59
CA ARG A 189 5.29 14.81 12.29
C ARG A 189 6.29 15.82 12.88
N CYS A 190 7.56 15.48 13.02
CA CYS A 190 8.55 16.28 13.74
C CYS A 190 9.90 16.21 13.02
N PRO A 191 10.16 17.07 12.02
CA PRO A 191 11.53 17.30 11.60
C PRO A 191 12.29 17.88 12.79
N ARG A 192 13.27 17.12 13.29
CA ARG A 192 14.16 17.49 14.39
C ARG A 192 14.89 18.79 14.01
N GLY A 193 14.63 19.89 14.70
CA GLY A 193 15.47 21.10 14.58
C GLY A 193 16.88 20.84 15.15
N GLU A 194 17.89 21.65 14.77
CA GLU A 194 19.28 21.49 15.26
C GLU A 194 19.41 21.57 16.79
N LEU A 195 18.44 22.18 17.47
CA LEU A 195 18.39 22.29 18.93
C LEU A 195 17.38 21.35 19.59
N GLY A 196 16.67 20.50 18.82
CA GLY A 196 15.57 19.67 19.31
C GLY A 196 14.38 20.53 19.75
N ASN A 197 13.29 20.47 19.00
CA ASN A 197 12.01 20.97 19.50
C ASN A 197 11.32 19.87 20.29
N LEU A 198 10.42 20.29 21.20
CA LEU A 198 9.42 19.43 21.85
C LEU A 198 8.99 18.37 20.85
N ASP A 199 9.29 17.12 21.14
CA ASP A 199 8.96 16.08 20.20
C ASP A 199 7.44 15.99 20.13
N CYS A 200 6.91 15.97 18.92
CA CYS A 200 5.53 15.60 18.73
C CYS A 200 5.48 14.07 18.78
N SER A 201 5.61 13.53 19.99
CA SER A 201 5.14 12.20 20.31
C SER A 201 3.73 12.07 19.76
N ALA A 202 3.44 10.97 19.07
CA ALA A 202 2.11 10.70 18.53
C ALA A 202 1.01 10.67 19.61
N ASP A 203 1.46 10.58 20.87
CA ASP A 203 0.66 10.48 22.07
C ASP A 203 0.38 11.86 22.71
N GLY A 204 1.01 12.94 22.22
CA GLY A 204 0.80 14.30 22.71
C GLY A 204 1.24 14.52 24.16
N CYS A 205 2.15 13.67 24.66
CA CYS A 205 2.67 13.67 26.03
C CYS A 205 4.16 14.01 26.09
N ILE A 206 4.60 14.48 27.27
CA ILE A 206 6.02 14.76 27.57
C ILE A 206 6.77 13.45 27.70
N ASP A 207 7.84 13.30 26.91
CA ASP A 207 8.73 12.15 26.91
C ASP A 207 10.12 12.47 27.51
N THR A 208 11.09 11.55 27.37
CA THR A 208 12.45 11.76 27.90
C THR A 208 13.24 12.81 27.11
N ALA A 209 12.99 12.97 25.81
CA ALA A 209 13.63 13.98 24.99
C ALA A 209 13.12 15.39 25.34
N ASP A 210 11.82 15.55 25.59
CA ASP A 210 11.23 16.80 26.06
C ASP A 210 11.80 17.26 27.40
N PHE A 211 12.00 16.31 28.32
CA PHE A 211 12.63 16.59 29.61
C PHE A 211 14.06 17.10 29.46
N GLU A 212 14.85 16.53 28.55
CA GLU A 212 16.22 16.99 28.30
C GLU A 212 16.29 18.38 27.67
N LEU A 213 15.29 18.78 26.89
CA LEU A 213 15.15 20.14 26.38
C LEU A 213 14.80 21.13 27.50
N PHE A 214 13.83 20.77 28.34
CA PHE A 214 13.50 21.57 29.52
C PHE A 214 14.73 21.74 30.42
N ARG A 215 15.50 20.67 30.67
CA ARG A 215 16.73 20.72 31.47
C ARG A 215 17.80 21.64 30.87
N GLN A 216 17.92 21.72 29.54
CA GLN A 216 18.86 22.62 28.86
C GLN A 216 18.42 24.08 28.87
N ALA A 217 17.12 24.33 28.97
CA ALA A 217 16.54 25.66 29.06
C ALA A 217 16.35 26.14 30.50
N PHE A 218 16.40 25.23 31.49
CA PHE A 218 16.22 25.54 32.90
C PHE A 218 17.15 26.65 33.38
N GLY A 219 16.57 27.69 33.99
CA GLY A 219 17.26 28.86 34.50
C GLY A 219 17.63 29.91 33.44
N LYS A 220 17.29 29.71 32.17
CA LYS A 220 17.43 30.76 31.13
C LYS A 220 16.27 31.74 31.19
N GLY A 221 16.55 33.00 30.83
CA GLY A 221 15.50 34.00 30.65
C GLY A 221 14.61 33.65 29.44
N VAL A 222 13.30 33.92 29.52
CA VAL A 222 12.37 33.65 28.41
C VAL A 222 12.80 34.38 27.12
N ASN A 223 13.42 35.55 27.25
CA ASN A 223 13.96 36.36 26.17
C ASN A 223 15.24 35.78 25.51
N GLU A 224 15.86 34.76 26.10
CA GLU A 224 17.06 34.09 25.57
C GLU A 224 16.71 32.90 24.67
N ILE A 225 15.42 32.59 24.55
CA ILE A 225 14.91 31.45 23.79
C ILE A 225 14.54 31.92 22.38
N THR A 226 15.21 31.36 21.38
CA THR A 226 14.82 31.56 19.98
C THR A 226 13.90 30.43 19.57
N VAL A 227 12.65 30.76 19.26
CA VAL A 227 11.62 29.80 18.84
C VAL A 227 11.60 29.78 17.30
N PRO A 228 11.88 28.63 16.66
CA PRO A 228 11.80 28.51 15.21
C PRO A 228 10.40 28.81 14.67
N ASP A 229 10.33 29.38 13.46
CA ASP A 229 9.06 29.70 12.79
C ASP A 229 8.14 28.47 12.71
N GLY A 230 6.88 28.63 13.10
CA GLY A 230 5.87 27.57 13.08
C GLY A 230 5.77 26.75 14.37
N GLN A 231 6.59 27.04 15.40
CA GLN A 231 6.45 26.45 16.73
C GLN A 231 5.63 27.36 17.65
N SER A 232 4.78 26.77 18.48
CA SER A 232 4.07 27.51 19.52
C SER A 232 4.94 27.57 20.76
N THR A 233 5.20 28.77 21.29
CA THR A 233 5.64 28.89 22.68
C THR A 233 4.48 28.46 23.57
N PRO A 234 4.65 27.48 24.45
CA PRO A 234 3.69 27.25 25.51
C PRO A 234 3.52 28.54 26.34
N ASP A 235 2.35 28.73 26.94
CA ASP A 235 2.15 29.80 27.91
C ASP A 235 3.07 29.54 29.12
N LEU A 236 4.20 30.23 29.17
CA LEU A 236 5.13 30.20 30.31
C LEU A 236 4.56 31.04 31.45
N VAL A 237 4.83 30.64 32.70
CA VAL A 237 4.48 31.41 33.88
C VAL A 237 5.33 32.67 33.89
N VAL A 238 4.69 33.83 33.81
CA VAL A 238 5.38 35.10 34.06
C VAL A 238 5.55 35.25 35.57
N ASP A 239 6.73 34.87 36.05
CA ASP A 239 7.13 35.02 37.44
C ASP A 239 8.08 36.22 37.65
N ALA A 240 8.57 36.41 38.89
CA ALA A 240 9.41 37.56 39.24
C ALA A 240 10.78 37.56 38.53
N PHE A 241 11.21 36.43 37.98
CA PHE A 241 12.50 36.26 37.31
C PHE A 241 12.36 36.07 35.80
N ASN A 242 11.14 35.85 35.32
CA ASN A 242 10.77 35.62 33.93
C ASN A 242 11.74 34.62 33.27
N SER A 243 11.99 33.52 33.98
CA SER A 243 12.98 32.49 33.66
C SER A 243 12.33 31.12 33.66
N ILE A 244 12.81 30.21 32.79
CA ILE A 244 12.28 28.85 32.74
C ILE A 244 12.60 28.11 34.03
N ASP A 245 11.56 27.69 34.73
CA ASP A 245 11.68 27.01 36.01
C ASP A 245 10.72 25.83 36.16
N THR A 246 10.71 25.23 37.35
CA THR A 246 9.92 24.04 37.64
C THR A 246 8.40 24.29 37.50
N ALA A 247 7.93 25.52 37.64
CA ALA A 247 6.52 25.86 37.45
C ALA A 247 6.12 25.78 35.96
N ASP A 248 7.00 26.22 35.06
CA ASP A 248 6.79 26.07 33.62
C ASP A 248 6.73 24.60 33.20
N TYR A 249 7.59 23.76 33.79
CA TYR A 249 7.55 22.32 33.56
C TYR A 249 6.23 21.69 33.99
N GLU A 250 5.69 22.09 35.14
CA GLU A 250 4.43 21.55 35.64
C GLU A 250 3.23 21.99 34.78
N ILE A 251 3.26 23.20 34.18
CA ILE A 251 2.24 23.62 33.21
C ILE A 251 2.34 22.77 31.93
N LEU A 252 3.55 22.58 31.40
CA LEU A 252 3.78 21.70 30.26
C LEU A 252 3.26 20.29 30.57
N ARG A 253 3.67 19.72 31.71
CA ARG A 253 3.28 18.37 32.13
C ARG A 253 1.78 18.25 32.38
N SER A 254 1.13 19.29 32.88
CA SER A 254 -0.31 19.32 33.10
C SER A 254 -1.11 19.44 31.80
N ASN A 255 -0.59 20.17 30.81
CA ASN A 255 -1.27 20.40 29.53
C ASN A 255 -1.11 19.22 28.57
N PHE A 256 0.04 18.55 28.61
CA PHE A 256 0.39 17.46 27.68
C PHE A 256 0.37 16.07 28.35
N GLY A 257 0.44 15.97 29.68
CA GLY A 257 0.62 14.69 30.38
C GLY A 257 2.05 14.13 30.23
N SER A 258 2.35 13.02 30.89
CA SER A 258 3.63 12.31 30.75
C SER A 258 3.41 10.96 30.06
N CYS A 259 4.27 10.61 29.12
CA CYS A 259 4.22 9.30 28.49
C CYS A 259 4.53 8.19 29.53
N GLN A 260 3.81 7.07 29.47
CA GLN A 260 4.00 5.92 30.38
C GLN A 260 5.08 4.96 29.86
#